data_AF-A0A840TQC9-F1
#
_entry.id   AF-A0A840TQC9-F1
#
_cell.length_a   1.000
_cell.length_b   1.000
_cell.length_c   1.000
_cell.angle_alpha   90.00
_cell.angle_beta   90.00
_cell.angle_gamma   90.00
#
_symmetry.space_group_name_H-M   'P 1'
#
loop_
_entity.id
_entity.type
_entity.pdbx_description
1 polymer ?
#
loop_
_entity_poly.entity_id
_entity_poly.type
_entity_poly.pdbx_seq_one_letter_code
_entity_poly.pdbx_strand_id
1 'polypeptide(L)'
;MYWSLLLSILLFFGILIVVNIPAPFLGLNFESDAKPRLWFQPPGFVIPIVWFVLFTLLGIARYNLLQAQQNGYQGWLLGLAVLCATYAYYTLGLAKWMGISALWYGLIGNLIVIAFAALVVYKLYPVSKVASFLTLPVILWTAFASLIVVGEMKLEKLI
;
A
#
# COMPACT_ATOMS: atom_id res chain seq x y z
N MET A 1 12.52 -22.57 12.29
CA MET A 1 12.92 -22.00 10.99
C MET A 1 11.74 -21.62 10.08
N TYR A 2 10.59 -22.32 10.14
CA TYR A 2 9.33 -21.90 9.46
C TYR A 2 8.48 -20.93 10.29
N TRP A 3 8.61 -20.96 11.61
CA TRP A 3 7.81 -20.13 12.51
C TRP A 3 8.11 -18.63 12.36
N SER A 4 9.36 -18.26 12.09
CA SER A 4 9.74 -16.86 11.84
C SER A 4 9.18 -16.32 10.51
N LEU A 5 9.00 -17.16 9.50
CA LEU A 5 8.33 -16.79 8.26
C LEU A 5 6.84 -16.53 8.52
N LEU A 6 6.14 -17.47 9.15
CA LEU A 6 4.72 -17.32 9.46
C LEU A 6 4.48 -16.07 10.33
N LEU A 7 5.26 -15.89 11.40
CA LEU A 7 5.16 -14.71 12.25
C LEU A 7 5.42 -13.40 11.48
N SER A 8 6.32 -13.41 10.50
CA SER A 8 6.54 -12.24 9.64
C SER A 8 5.32 -11.96 8.77
N ILE A 9 4.75 -12.97 8.13
CA ILE A 9 3.54 -12.79 7.29
C ILE A 9 2.35 -12.33 8.15
N LEU A 10 2.12 -12.97 9.30
CA LEU A 10 1.07 -12.61 10.24
C LEU A 10 1.23 -11.20 10.79
N LEU A 11 2.47 -10.73 11.02
CA LEU A 11 2.71 -9.35 11.45
C LEU A 11 2.24 -8.33 10.41
N PHE A 12 2.54 -8.57 9.13
CA PHE A 12 2.14 -7.66 8.06
C PHE A 12 0.62 -7.69 7.86
N PHE A 13 -0.01 -8.86 7.88
CA PHE A 13 -1.48 -8.93 7.89
C PHE A 13 -2.08 -8.29 9.14
N GLY A 14 -1.43 -8.43 10.30
CA GLY A 14 -1.80 -7.75 11.53
C GLY A 14 -1.82 -6.23 11.34
N ILE A 15 -0.79 -5.65 10.72
CA ILE A 15 -0.76 -4.22 10.37
C ILE A 15 -1.92 -3.87 9.44
N LEU A 16 -2.12 -4.64 8.35
CA LEU A 16 -3.19 -4.38 7.40
C LEU A 16 -4.56 -4.37 8.08
N ILE A 17 -4.85 -5.37 8.90
CA ILE A 17 -6.12 -5.55 9.59
C ILE A 17 -6.30 -4.48 10.68
N VAL A 18 -5.34 -4.33 11.59
CA VAL A 18 -5.43 -3.38 12.72
C VAL A 18 -5.59 -1.95 12.22
N VAL A 19 -4.87 -1.56 11.17
CA VAL A 19 -4.99 -0.23 10.59
C VAL A 19 -6.35 -0.06 9.90
N ASN A 20 -6.91 -1.06 9.23
CA ASN A 20 -8.16 -0.89 8.47
C ASN A 20 -9.44 -1.15 9.27
N ILE A 21 -9.41 -1.91 10.38
CA ILE A 21 -10.59 -2.16 11.23
C ILE A 21 -11.31 -0.86 11.63
N PRO A 22 -10.64 0.22 12.07
CA PRO A 22 -11.32 1.45 12.47
C PRO A 22 -11.94 2.24 11.32
N ALA A 23 -11.48 2.05 10.07
CA ALA A 23 -11.84 2.92 8.95
C ALA A 23 -13.36 2.94 8.66
N PRO A 24 -14.08 1.80 8.59
CA PRO A 24 -15.54 1.80 8.42
C PRO A 24 -16.29 2.48 9.57
N PHE A 25 -15.83 2.33 10.81
CA PHE A 25 -16.45 2.97 11.98
C PHE A 25 -16.29 4.50 11.97
N LEU A 26 -15.27 5.01 11.27
CA LEU A 26 -15.06 6.44 11.05
C LEU A 26 -15.81 6.97 9.81
N GLY A 27 -16.54 6.09 9.11
CA GLY A 27 -17.26 6.39 7.88
C GLY A 27 -16.34 6.50 6.65
N LEU A 28 -15.15 5.90 6.68
CA LEU A 28 -14.21 5.88 5.56
C LEU A 28 -14.48 4.67 4.67
N ASN A 29 -15.58 4.72 3.92
CA ASN A 29 -16.00 3.65 3.02
C ASN A 29 -15.85 4.11 1.57
N PHE A 30 -15.18 3.31 0.74
CA PHE A 30 -15.15 3.52 -0.70
C PHE A 30 -16.47 3.03 -1.29
N GLU A 31 -17.29 3.96 -1.79
CA GLU A 31 -18.57 3.62 -2.41
C GLU A 31 -18.37 2.89 -3.75
N SER A 32 -19.19 1.88 -3.98
CA SER A 32 -19.20 1.05 -5.20
C SER A 32 -20.07 1.68 -6.30
N ASP A 33 -20.11 3.00 -6.38
CA ASP A 33 -21.10 3.67 -7.22
C ASP A 33 -20.88 3.38 -8.71
N ALA A 34 -21.99 3.39 -9.44
CA ALA A 34 -22.14 3.17 -10.87
C ALA A 34 -21.50 4.30 -11.73
N LYS A 35 -20.34 4.81 -11.30
CA LYS A 35 -19.52 5.75 -12.04
C LYS A 35 -18.95 5.08 -13.28
N PRO A 36 -18.71 5.84 -14.36
CA PRO A 36 -18.03 5.33 -15.54
C PRO A 36 -16.64 4.81 -15.13
N ARG A 37 -16.44 3.49 -15.24
CA ARG A 37 -15.16 2.85 -14.97
C ARG A 37 -14.21 3.06 -16.13
N LEU A 38 -12.93 3.25 -15.81
CA LEU A 38 -11.88 3.25 -16.83
C LEU A 38 -11.76 1.85 -17.43
N TRP A 39 -11.51 1.76 -18.73
CA TRP A 39 -11.41 0.47 -19.44
C TRP A 39 -10.31 -0.46 -18.90
N PHE A 40 -9.31 0.10 -18.21
CA PHE A 40 -8.20 -0.63 -17.59
C PHE A 40 -8.33 -0.77 -16.07
N GLN A 41 -9.39 -0.23 -15.44
CA GLN A 41 -9.61 -0.38 -14.00
C GLN A 41 -10.06 -1.81 -13.71
N PRO A 42 -9.35 -2.57 -12.85
CA PRO A 42 -9.73 -3.94 -12.56
C PRO A 42 -11.02 -3.96 -11.73
N PRO A 43 -11.73 -5.11 -11.70
CA PRO A 43 -12.84 -5.30 -10.79
C PRO A 43 -12.43 -5.03 -9.33
N GLY A 44 -13.34 -4.47 -8.53
CA GLY A 44 -13.03 -4.05 -7.15
C GLY A 44 -12.47 -5.17 -6.25
N PHE A 45 -12.84 -6.43 -6.48
CA PHE A 45 -12.32 -7.57 -5.72
C PHE A 45 -10.84 -7.87 -6.00
N VAL A 46 -10.27 -7.39 -7.11
CA VAL A 46 -8.84 -7.57 -7.45
C VAL A 46 -7.95 -6.76 -6.51
N ILE A 47 -8.40 -5.58 -6.08
CA ILE A 47 -7.65 -4.67 -5.19
C ILE A 47 -7.21 -5.37 -3.89
N PRO A 48 -8.11 -5.99 -3.08
CA PRO A 48 -7.70 -6.69 -1.86
C PRO A 48 -6.84 -7.92 -2.15
N ILE A 49 -7.01 -8.60 -3.28
CA ILE A 49 -6.16 -9.74 -3.68
C ILE A 49 -4.72 -9.26 -3.92
N VAL A 50 -4.53 -8.16 -4.64
CA VAL A 50 -3.19 -7.61 -4.88
C VAL A 50 -2.55 -7.19 -3.57
N TRP A 51 -3.27 -6.49 -2.69
CA TRP A 51 -2.75 -6.14 -1.37
C TRP A 51 -2.40 -7.36 -0.53
N PHE A 52 -3.19 -8.43 -0.59
CA PHE A 52 -2.87 -9.69 0.07
C PHE A 52 -1.52 -10.26 -0.40
N VAL A 53 -1.29 -10.27 -1.71
CA VAL A 53 -0.01 -10.70 -2.29
C VAL A 53 1.12 -9.76 -1.84
N LEU A 54 0.95 -8.45 -1.95
CA LEU A 54 1.98 -7.47 -1.58
C LEU A 54 2.39 -7.59 -0.10
N PHE A 55 1.43 -7.70 0.81
CA PHE A 55 1.71 -7.87 2.25
C PHE A 55 2.37 -9.22 2.55
N THR A 56 2.04 -10.27 1.79
CA THR A 56 2.76 -11.55 1.86
C THR A 56 4.22 -11.38 1.43
N LEU A 57 4.48 -10.69 0.32
CA LEU A 57 5.84 -10.43 -0.18
C LEU A 57 6.66 -9.61 0.82
N LEU A 58 6.07 -8.60 1.45
CA LEU A 58 6.74 -7.81 2.49
C LEU A 58 7.05 -8.65 3.75
N GLY A 59 6.14 -9.57 4.13
CA GLY A 59 6.38 -10.55 5.18
C GLY A 59 7.56 -11.48 4.85
N ILE A 60 7.63 -11.98 3.61
CA ILE A 60 8.76 -12.78 3.12
C ILE A 60 10.05 -11.95 3.08
N ALA A 61 9.98 -10.67 2.68
CA ALA A 61 11.12 -9.75 2.68
C ALA A 61 11.68 -9.56 4.11
N ARG A 62 10.81 -9.38 5.10
CA ARG A 62 11.21 -9.29 6.51
C ARG A 62 11.86 -10.59 6.99
N TYR A 63 11.28 -11.74 6.64
CA TYR A 63 11.88 -13.04 6.97
C TYR A 63 13.30 -13.16 6.41
N ASN A 64 13.53 -12.74 5.16
CA ASN A 64 14.87 -12.74 4.56
C ASN A 64 15.85 -11.86 5.35
N LEU A 65 15.44 -10.68 5.81
CA LEU A 65 16.28 -9.81 6.63
C LEU A 65 16.61 -10.44 7.99
N LEU A 66 15.64 -11.13 8.62
CA LEU A 66 15.86 -11.85 9.87
C LEU A 66 16.91 -12.97 9.71
N GLN A 67 16.80 -13.76 8.64
CA GLN A 67 17.74 -14.85 8.36
C GLN A 67 19.16 -14.33 8.09
N ALA A 68 19.27 -13.16 7.45
CA ALA A 68 20.54 -12.48 7.22
C ALA A 68 21.06 -11.69 8.44
N GLN A 69 20.36 -11.75 9.59
CA GLN A 69 20.66 -10.98 10.81
C GLN A 69 20.69 -9.45 10.60
N GLN A 70 19.97 -8.95 9.60
CA GLN A 70 19.90 -7.53 9.21
C GLN A 70 18.76 -6.82 9.95
N ASN A 71 18.76 -6.93 11.28
CA ASN A 71 17.65 -6.47 12.12
C ASN A 71 17.38 -4.96 12.05
N GLY A 72 18.43 -4.16 11.80
CA GLY A 72 18.32 -2.70 11.68
C GLY A 72 17.50 -2.21 10.48
N TYR A 73 17.19 -3.08 9.51
CA TYR A 73 16.49 -2.70 8.29
C TYR A 73 15.00 -3.08 8.26
N GLN A 74 14.53 -3.86 9.24
CA GLN A 74 13.13 -4.30 9.28
C GLN A 74 12.14 -3.14 9.41
N GLY A 75 12.54 -2.06 10.10
CA GLY A 75 11.71 -0.87 10.31
C GLY A 75 11.27 -0.21 9.00
N TRP A 76 12.08 -0.30 7.94
CA TRP A 76 11.72 0.22 6.62
C TRP A 76 10.52 -0.51 6.01
N LEU A 77 10.50 -1.85 6.11
CA LEU A 77 9.39 -2.66 5.62
C LEU A 77 8.13 -2.43 6.47
N LEU A 78 8.27 -2.32 7.80
CA LEU A 78 7.15 -2.06 8.70
C LEU A 78 6.54 -0.67 8.44
N GLY A 79 7.38 0.36 8.30
CA GLY A 79 6.94 1.71 7.97
C GLY A 79 6.21 1.75 6.62
N LEU A 80 6.71 1.02 5.62
CA LEU A 80 6.06 0.95 4.31
C LEU A 80 4.70 0.24 4.40
N ALA A 81 4.62 -0.86 5.15
CA ALA A 81 3.35 -1.57 5.36
C ALA A 81 2.32 -0.72 6.07
N VAL A 82 2.71 0.03 7.11
CA VAL A 82 1.81 0.97 7.81
C VAL A 82 1.34 2.05 6.83
N LEU A 83 2.24 2.66 6.07
CA LEU A 83 1.89 3.70 5.10
C LEU A 83 0.95 3.18 4.00
N CYS A 84 1.15 1.95 3.52
CA CYS A 84 0.23 1.33 2.57
C CYS A 84 -1.14 1.04 3.20
N ALA A 85 -1.15 0.52 4.43
CA ALA A 85 -2.38 0.17 5.13
C ALA A 85 -3.22 1.40 5.49
N THR A 86 -2.61 2.59 5.63
CA THR A 86 -3.33 3.84 5.94
C THR A 86 -4.00 4.49 4.72
N TYR A 87 -4.10 3.80 3.58
CA TYR A 87 -4.75 4.28 2.35
C TYR A 87 -6.09 4.98 2.59
N ALA A 88 -7.03 4.33 3.30
CA ALA A 88 -8.35 4.92 3.56
C ALA A 88 -8.28 6.24 4.35
N TYR A 89 -7.29 6.40 5.23
CA TYR A 89 -7.15 7.58 6.08
C TYR A 89 -6.56 8.76 5.32
N TYR A 90 -5.48 8.54 4.57
CA TYR A 90 -4.90 9.64 3.81
C TYR A 90 -5.76 10.03 2.61
N THR A 91 -6.64 9.16 2.11
CA THR A 91 -7.55 9.47 1.01
C THR A 91 -8.87 10.07 1.50
N LEU A 92 -9.72 9.24 2.11
CA LEU A 92 -11.06 9.62 2.54
C LEU A 92 -11.02 10.46 3.82
N GLY A 93 -10.12 10.13 4.75
CA GLY A 93 -9.99 10.85 6.01
C GLY A 93 -9.58 12.31 5.81
N LEU A 94 -8.51 12.55 5.04
CA LEU A 94 -8.08 13.91 4.70
C LEU A 94 -9.12 14.65 3.85
N ALA A 95 -9.76 13.99 2.88
CA ALA A 95 -10.83 14.59 2.10
C ALA A 95 -11.99 15.05 2.98
N LYS A 96 -12.45 14.20 3.91
CA LYS A 96 -13.53 14.52 4.85
C LYS A 96 -13.17 15.69 5.77
N TRP A 97 -11.92 15.78 6.20
CA TRP A 97 -11.46 16.84 7.10
C TRP A 97 -11.26 18.18 6.39
N MET A 98 -10.67 18.17 5.19
CA MET A 98 -10.27 19.37 4.47
C MET A 98 -11.28 19.84 3.42
N GLY A 99 -12.30 19.04 3.12
CA GLY A 99 -13.33 19.36 2.12
C GLY A 99 -12.83 19.36 0.67
N ILE A 100 -11.66 18.77 0.39
CA ILE A 100 -11.09 18.63 -0.95
C ILE A 100 -11.37 17.20 -1.46
N SER A 101 -11.47 17.02 -2.79
CA SER A 101 -11.70 15.71 -3.40
C SER A 101 -10.71 14.64 -2.91
N ALA A 102 -11.24 13.45 -2.59
CA ALA A 102 -10.45 12.28 -2.22
C ALA A 102 -9.49 11.83 -3.33
N LEU A 103 -9.76 12.16 -4.60
CA LEU A 103 -8.87 11.83 -5.70
C LEU A 103 -7.54 12.59 -5.62
N TRP A 104 -7.55 13.87 -5.22
CA TRP A 104 -6.32 14.64 -5.01
C TRP A 104 -5.46 14.04 -3.90
N TYR A 105 -6.08 13.73 -2.76
CA TYR A 105 -5.39 13.10 -1.64
C TYR A 105 -4.95 11.67 -1.93
N GLY A 106 -5.73 10.91 -2.71
CA GLY A 106 -5.35 9.61 -3.27
C GLY A 106 -4.10 9.69 -4.12
N LEU A 107 -4.05 10.66 -5.04
CA LEU A 107 -2.88 10.85 -5.89
C LEU A 107 -1.64 11.23 -5.08
N ILE A 108 -1.75 12.25 -4.21
CA ILE A 108 -0.64 12.70 -3.37
C ILE A 108 -0.15 11.56 -2.46
N GLY A 109 -1.06 10.86 -1.80
CA GLY A 109 -0.71 9.74 -0.92
C GLY A 109 -0.04 8.59 -1.67
N ASN A 110 -0.53 8.25 -2.88
CA ASN A 110 0.13 7.26 -3.73
C ASN A 110 1.55 7.68 -4.15
N LEU A 111 1.76 8.96 -4.48
CA LEU A 111 3.10 9.48 -4.80
C LEU A 111 4.04 9.38 -3.59
N ILE A 112 3.54 9.65 -2.38
CA ILE A 112 4.31 9.47 -1.13
C ILE A 112 4.65 7.99 -0.91
N VAL A 113 3.69 7.08 -1.10
CA VAL A 113 3.92 5.62 -1.01
C VAL A 113 4.98 5.18 -2.02
N ILE A 114 4.91 5.63 -3.27
CA ILE A 114 5.89 5.31 -4.32
C ILE A 114 7.28 5.81 -3.94
N ALA A 115 7.39 7.07 -3.51
CA ALA A 115 8.67 7.66 -3.10
C ALA A 115 9.27 6.92 -1.90
N PHE A 116 8.44 6.61 -0.89
CA PHE A 116 8.89 5.86 0.28
C PHE A 116 9.27 4.43 -0.08
N ALA A 117 8.49 3.73 -0.90
CA ALA A 117 8.82 2.39 -1.37
C ALA A 117 10.13 2.37 -2.18
N ALA A 118 10.39 3.38 -3.02
CA ALA A 118 11.65 3.53 -3.73
C ALA A 118 12.83 3.75 -2.76
N LEU A 119 12.63 4.55 -1.71
CA LEU A 119 13.62 4.72 -0.65
C LEU A 119 13.88 3.40 0.10
N VAL A 120 12.84 2.63 0.42
CA VAL A 120 12.99 1.30 1.04
C VAL A 120 13.78 0.37 0.13
N VAL A 121 13.44 0.28 -1.15
CA VAL A 121 14.16 -0.53 -2.15
C VAL A 121 15.63 -0.13 -2.19
N TYR A 122 15.93 1.18 -2.27
CA TYR A 122 17.30 1.71 -2.27
C TYR A 122 18.06 1.33 -0.99
N LYS A 123 17.45 1.43 0.19
CA LYS A 123 18.07 1.06 1.46
C LYS A 123 18.28 -0.44 1.61
N LEU A 124 17.37 -1.26 1.09
CA LEU A 124 17.46 -2.71 1.16
C LEU A 124 18.38 -3.31 0.10
N TYR A 125 18.54 -2.67 -1.06
CA TYR A 125 19.33 -3.22 -2.18
C TYR A 125 20.77 -3.65 -1.81
N PRO A 126 21.58 -2.84 -1.09
CA PRO A 126 22.93 -3.26 -0.70
C PRO A 126 22.94 -4.33 0.41
N VAL A 127 21.83 -4.51 1.13
CA VAL A 127 21.73 -5.38 2.31
C VAL A 127 21.14 -6.75 1.96
N SER A 128 20.06 -6.76 1.18
CA SER A 128 19.37 -7.96 0.70
C SER A 128 18.66 -7.65 -0.61
N LYS A 129 19.25 -8.12 -1.72
CA LYS A 129 18.64 -8.01 -3.06
C LYS A 129 17.26 -8.66 -3.10
N VAL A 130 17.08 -9.80 -2.41
CA VAL A 130 15.80 -10.50 -2.33
C VAL A 130 14.74 -9.62 -1.66
N ALA A 131 15.02 -9.07 -0.48
CA ALA A 131 14.06 -8.20 0.22
C ALA A 131 13.74 -6.92 -0.58
N SER A 132 14.74 -6.37 -1.27
CA SER A 132 14.57 -5.22 -2.16
C SER A 132 13.65 -5.54 -3.34
N PHE A 133 13.89 -6.64 -4.07
CA PHE A 133 13.07 -7.05 -5.20
C PHE A 133 11.65 -7.46 -4.80
N LEU A 134 11.46 -8.08 -3.63
CA LEU A 134 10.13 -8.38 -3.09
C LEU A 134 9.32 -7.12 -2.74
N THR A 135 10.00 -5.98 -2.54
CA THR A 135 9.35 -4.70 -2.23
C THR A 135 8.97 -3.93 -3.50
N LEU A 136 9.68 -4.11 -4.63
CA LEU A 136 9.40 -3.42 -5.90
C LEU A 136 7.93 -3.50 -6.39
N PRO A 137 7.23 -4.64 -6.27
CA PRO A 137 5.83 -4.74 -6.69
C PRO A 137 4.90 -3.70 -6.05
N VAL A 138 5.22 -3.18 -4.85
CA VAL A 138 4.46 -2.09 -4.21
C VAL A 138 4.50 -0.82 -5.06
N ILE A 139 5.66 -0.48 -5.64
CA ILE A 139 5.81 0.69 -6.52
C ILE A 139 4.96 0.51 -7.77
N LEU A 140 5.05 -0.66 -8.42
CA LEU A 140 4.33 -0.93 -9.66
C LEU A 140 2.83 -0.87 -9.46
N TRP A 141 2.33 -1.53 -8.40
CA TRP A 141 0.91 -1.50 -8.08
C TRP A 141 0.42 -0.09 -7.73
N THR A 142 1.17 0.64 -6.91
CA THR A 142 0.77 1.99 -6.49
C THR A 142 0.83 2.97 -7.66
N ALA A 143 1.81 2.83 -8.57
CA ALA A 143 1.86 3.61 -9.80
C ALA A 143 0.65 3.33 -10.70
N PHE A 144 0.25 2.07 -10.84
CA PHE A 144 -0.95 1.69 -11.56
C PHE A 144 -2.22 2.27 -10.91
N ALA A 145 -2.33 2.21 -9.58
CA ALA A 145 -3.42 2.84 -8.85
C ALA A 145 -3.46 4.37 -9.07
N SER A 146 -2.31 5.04 -9.13
CA SER A 146 -2.23 6.47 -9.48
C SER A 146 -2.74 6.77 -10.89
N LEU A 147 -2.49 5.89 -11.86
CA LEU A 147 -3.03 6.07 -13.22
C LEU A 147 -4.57 5.98 -13.24
N ILE A 148 -5.15 5.08 -12.42
CA ILE A 148 -6.59 5.00 -12.22
C ILE A 148 -7.11 6.31 -11.63
N VAL A 149 -6.50 6.79 -10.54
CA VAL A 149 -6.90 8.06 -9.88
C VAL A 149 -6.83 9.24 -10.86
N VAL A 150 -5.76 9.38 -11.65
CA VAL A 150 -5.63 10.44 -12.66
C VAL A 150 -6.71 10.33 -13.74
N GLY A 151 -7.04 9.11 -14.17
CA GLY A 151 -8.13 8.87 -15.12
C GLY A 151 -9.49 9.28 -14.55
N GLU A 152 -9.76 8.95 -13.29
CA GLU A 152 -10.98 9.36 -12.58
C GLU A 152 -11.04 10.89 -12.41
N MET A 153 -9.91 11.54 -12.11
CA MET A 153 -9.85 13.00 -12.03
C MET A 153 -10.20 13.69 -13.36
N LYS A 154 -9.79 13.12 -14.49
CA LYS A 154 -10.18 13.63 -15.83
C LYS A 154 -11.66 13.44 -16.11
N LEU A 155 -12.24 12.30 -15.72
CA LEU A 155 -13.68 12.04 -15.86
C LEU A 155 -14.51 13.00 -15.00
N GLU A 156 -14.02 13.34 -13.81
CA GLU A 156 -14.66 14.29 -12.88
C GLU A 156 -14.29 15.76 -13.17
N LYS A 157 -13.51 16.05 -14.22
CA LYS A 157 -13.05 17.40 -14.61
C LYS A 157 -12.33 18.16 -13.49
N LEU A 158 -11.59 17.45 -12.66
CA LEU A 158 -10.72 18.04 -11.62
C LEU A 158 -9.39 18.54 -12.21
N ILE A 159 -9.00 18.03 -13.37
CA ILE A 159 -7.84 18.41 -14.20
C ILE A 159 -8.19 18.34 -15.68
#